data_AF-A0A378IIA1-F1
#
_entry.id   AF-A0A378IIA1-F1
#
_cell.length_a   1.000
_cell.length_b   1.000
_cell.length_c   1.000
_cell.angle_alpha   90.00
_cell.angle_beta   90.00
_cell.angle_gamma   90.00
#
_symmetry.space_group_name_H-M   'P 1'
#
loop_
_entity.id
_entity.type
_entity.pdbx_description
1 polymer ?
#
loop_
_entity_poly.entity_id
_entity_poly.type
_entity_poly.pdbx_seq_one_letter_code
_entity_poly.pdbx_strand_id
1 'polypeptide(L)'
;MTLDLICNEQIDTNDYDLWLKEYGCTELNENLKQDVLAICKFFCNEQLVLHGLKKLAEQYFAFNKTEKKSLRQFFDNWGSQNYFNNPTPLNSTEEFKTSTNFQYPKHTPILYGELTANLFNNVLLKNGYLSADVGAGPKHGKWAHTIQLFLIEEARKEGVLKLHTPTTCQFIQLISQIKGQYESFSLWNLLFDSFDDHIFTNPNNITTILAHYHGTAEAEIFLASKLNAYEKKFDQAASTLGYEGFAQTKYLSRLSEASYVSYKDKCGLLWFAPKNKSSNSAASQKVDLFVLDM
;
A
#
# COMPACT_ATOMS: atom_id res chain seq x y z
N MET A 1 7.06 11.18 -23.34
CA MET A 1 5.64 11.56 -23.34
C MET A 1 5.12 11.45 -21.91
N THR A 2 4.33 12.44 -21.48
CA THR A 2 3.66 12.43 -20.17
C THR A 2 2.21 12.04 -20.39
N LEU A 3 1.66 11.21 -19.50
CA LEU A 3 0.24 10.86 -19.52
C LEU A 3 -0.54 11.93 -18.76
N ASP A 4 -1.70 12.30 -19.24
CA ASP A 4 -2.57 13.29 -18.60
C ASP A 4 -3.71 12.62 -17.82
N LEU A 5 -4.14 13.29 -16.76
CA LEU A 5 -5.35 12.92 -16.04
C LEU A 5 -6.58 13.25 -16.90
N ILE A 6 -7.47 12.28 -17.03
CA ILE A 6 -8.75 12.41 -17.72
C ILE A 6 -9.80 12.80 -16.68
N CYS A 7 -10.15 14.08 -16.68
CA CYS A 7 -11.22 14.63 -15.87
C CYS A 7 -12.57 14.57 -16.61
N ASN A 8 -13.68 14.58 -15.86
CA ASN A 8 -15.08 14.60 -16.33
C ASN A 8 -15.31 14.90 -17.83
N GLU A 9 -15.89 13.92 -18.54
CA GLU A 9 -16.31 14.03 -19.95
C GLU A 9 -15.19 14.33 -20.97
N GLN A 10 -13.92 14.44 -20.54
CA GLN A 10 -12.80 14.59 -21.46
C GLN A 10 -12.57 13.31 -22.27
N ILE A 11 -12.15 13.51 -23.52
CA ILE A 11 -11.71 12.42 -24.38
C ILE A 11 -10.32 12.00 -23.93
N ASP A 12 -10.13 10.69 -23.76
CA ASP A 12 -8.81 10.09 -23.52
C ASP A 12 -7.92 10.28 -24.76
N THR A 13 -6.91 11.14 -24.65
CA THR A 13 -5.95 11.46 -25.72
C THR A 13 -4.56 10.88 -25.46
N ASN A 14 -4.40 10.13 -24.35
CA ASN A 14 -3.13 9.53 -23.98
C ASN A 14 -2.73 8.41 -24.97
N ASP A 15 -1.46 8.41 -25.37
CA ASP A 15 -0.86 7.29 -26.11
C ASP A 15 -0.08 6.40 -25.13
N TYR A 16 -0.81 5.50 -24.47
CA TYR A 16 -0.25 4.56 -23.49
C TYR A 16 0.79 3.60 -24.11
N ASP A 17 0.61 3.24 -25.38
CA ASP A 17 1.54 2.38 -26.11
C ASP A 17 2.88 3.07 -26.34
N LEU A 18 2.86 4.34 -26.79
CA LEU A 18 4.07 5.14 -26.95
C LEU A 18 4.75 5.40 -25.60
N TRP A 19 3.97 5.77 -24.58
CA TRP A 19 4.47 5.95 -23.21
C TRP A 19 5.23 4.70 -22.73
N LEU A 20 4.63 3.51 -22.85
CA LEU A 20 5.25 2.27 -22.41
C LEU A 20 6.55 1.96 -23.18
N LYS A 21 6.60 2.27 -24.48
CA LYS A 21 7.80 2.12 -25.31
C LYS A 21 8.92 3.08 -24.90
N GLU A 22 8.61 4.33 -24.57
CA GLU A 22 9.61 5.31 -24.14
C GLU A 22 10.27 4.94 -22.80
N TYR A 23 9.55 4.21 -21.94
CA TYR A 23 10.12 3.61 -20.72
C TYR A 23 10.82 2.26 -20.95
N GLY A 24 11.06 1.88 -22.22
CA GLY A 24 11.84 0.69 -22.58
C GLY A 24 11.10 -0.64 -22.42
N CYS A 25 9.78 -0.63 -22.22
CA CYS A 25 8.98 -1.83 -22.04
C CYS A 25 8.44 -2.35 -23.40
N THR A 26 9.33 -2.73 -24.32
CA THR A 26 8.99 -3.07 -25.71
C THR A 26 8.70 -4.55 -25.96
N GLU A 27 9.14 -5.45 -25.10
CA GLU A 27 9.11 -6.91 -25.32
C GLU A 27 8.15 -7.66 -24.38
N LEU A 28 7.12 -6.98 -23.87
CA LEU A 28 6.11 -7.63 -23.03
C LEU A 28 5.26 -8.58 -23.86
N ASN A 29 4.89 -9.73 -23.27
CA ASN A 29 3.85 -10.59 -23.83
C ASN A 29 2.55 -9.78 -24.03
N GLU A 30 1.83 -10.03 -25.12
CA GLU A 30 0.65 -9.25 -25.49
C GLU A 30 -0.40 -9.15 -24.37
N ASN A 31 -0.75 -10.26 -23.72
CA ASN A 31 -1.73 -10.23 -22.63
C ASN A 31 -1.27 -9.37 -21.46
N LEU A 32 0.01 -9.46 -21.10
CA LEU A 32 0.59 -8.66 -20.03
C LEU A 32 0.63 -7.18 -20.43
N LYS A 33 1.01 -6.89 -21.68
CA LYS A 33 1.02 -5.52 -22.20
C LYS A 33 -0.39 -4.91 -22.08
N GLN A 34 -1.42 -5.64 -22.51
CA GLN A 34 -2.81 -5.17 -22.38
C GLN A 34 -3.21 -4.94 -20.90
N ASP A 35 -2.80 -5.81 -19.98
CA ASP A 35 -3.03 -5.61 -18.54
C ASP A 35 -2.36 -4.34 -18.01
N VAL A 36 -1.10 -4.10 -18.39
CA VAL A 36 -0.33 -2.89 -18.02
C VAL A 36 -1.03 -1.63 -18.53
N LEU A 37 -1.42 -1.61 -19.81
CA LEU A 37 -2.12 -0.48 -20.42
C LEU A 37 -3.48 -0.24 -19.76
N ALA A 38 -4.24 -1.30 -19.46
CA ALA A 38 -5.54 -1.20 -18.81
C ALA A 38 -5.44 -0.59 -17.40
N ILE A 39 -4.45 -1.00 -16.60
CA ILE A 39 -4.19 -0.43 -15.27
C ILE A 39 -3.74 1.02 -15.37
N CYS A 40 -2.84 1.33 -16.30
CA CYS A 40 -2.38 2.69 -16.52
C CYS A 40 -3.54 3.63 -16.89
N LYS A 41 -4.38 3.21 -17.84
CA LYS A 41 -5.61 3.92 -18.22
C LYS A 41 -6.59 4.09 -17.06
N PHE A 42 -6.72 3.08 -16.20
CA PHE A 42 -7.55 3.17 -15.00
C PHE A 42 -7.05 4.30 -14.08
N PHE A 43 -5.74 4.37 -13.80
CA PHE A 43 -5.17 5.41 -12.95
C PHE A 43 -5.08 6.80 -13.60
N CYS A 44 -5.24 6.90 -14.92
CA CYS A 44 -5.43 8.17 -15.60
C CYS A 44 -6.90 8.63 -15.59
N ASN A 45 -7.85 7.80 -15.13
CA ASN A 45 -9.27 8.16 -15.10
C ASN A 45 -9.71 8.57 -13.69
N GLU A 46 -9.96 9.87 -13.51
CA GLU A 46 -10.31 10.44 -12.21
C GLU A 46 -11.60 9.85 -11.62
N GLN A 47 -12.64 9.71 -12.44
CA GLN A 47 -13.94 9.21 -11.97
C GLN A 47 -13.87 7.76 -11.48
N LEU A 48 -13.12 6.91 -12.18
CA LEU A 48 -12.95 5.51 -11.80
C LEU A 48 -12.18 5.38 -10.47
N VAL A 49 -11.14 6.18 -10.30
CA VAL A 49 -10.37 6.21 -9.04
C VAL A 49 -11.25 6.72 -7.90
N LEU A 50 -11.95 7.85 -8.08
CA LEU A 50 -12.86 8.40 -7.07
C LEU A 50 -13.95 7.42 -6.66
N HIS A 51 -14.52 6.68 -7.62
CA HIS A 51 -15.50 5.63 -7.34
C HIS A 51 -14.93 4.55 -6.41
N GLY A 52 -13.74 4.03 -6.71
CA GLY A 52 -13.09 3.03 -5.87
C GLY A 52 -12.70 3.56 -4.48
N LEU A 53 -12.29 4.83 -4.38
CA LEU A 53 -11.96 5.45 -3.09
C LEU A 53 -13.19 5.62 -2.19
N LYS A 54 -14.33 6.00 -2.77
CA LYS A 54 -15.61 6.02 -2.05
C LYS A 54 -15.99 4.64 -1.54
N LYS A 55 -15.83 3.61 -2.39
CA LYS A 55 -16.08 2.21 -2.00
C LYS A 55 -15.17 1.75 -0.87
N LEU A 56 -13.89 2.13 -0.88
CA LEU A 56 -12.97 1.87 0.23
C LEU A 56 -13.48 2.48 1.54
N ALA A 57 -13.90 3.75 1.49
CA ALA A 57 -14.41 4.45 2.67
C ALA A 57 -15.64 3.73 3.25
N GLU A 58 -16.60 3.37 2.41
CA GLU A 58 -17.82 2.66 2.81
C GLU A 58 -17.52 1.28 3.41
N GLN A 59 -16.69 0.47 2.76
CA GLN A 59 -16.33 -0.86 3.25
C GLN A 59 -15.58 -0.80 4.57
N TYR A 60 -14.60 0.11 4.70
CA TYR A 60 -13.85 0.25 5.93
C TYR A 60 -14.71 0.79 7.08
N PHE A 61 -15.60 1.75 6.80
CA PHE A 61 -16.55 2.26 7.78
C PHE A 61 -17.47 1.15 8.31
N ALA A 62 -18.04 0.36 7.40
CA ALA A 62 -18.86 -0.81 7.78
C ALA A 62 -18.07 -1.83 8.61
N PHE A 63 -16.83 -2.11 8.23
CA PHE A 63 -15.93 -3.02 8.96
C PHE A 63 -15.59 -2.52 10.37
N ASN A 64 -15.60 -1.19 10.59
CA ASN A 64 -15.33 -0.57 11.89
C ASN A 64 -16.54 -0.42 12.80
N LYS A 65 -17.76 -0.55 12.26
CA LYS A 65 -19.00 -0.17 12.97
C LYS A 65 -19.31 -1.06 14.16
N THR A 66 -18.98 -2.35 14.07
CA THR A 66 -19.28 -3.34 15.13
C THR A 66 -18.19 -3.40 16.20
N GLU A 67 -16.93 -3.21 15.80
CA GLU A 67 -15.77 -3.22 16.69
C GLU A 67 -14.73 -2.25 16.14
N LYS A 68 -14.10 -1.47 17.04
CA LYS A 68 -13.02 -0.56 16.68
C LYS A 68 -11.80 -1.33 16.15
N LYS A 69 -11.77 -1.54 14.84
CA LYS A 69 -10.66 -2.18 14.12
C LYS A 69 -9.75 -1.14 13.48
N SER A 70 -8.56 -1.56 13.06
CA SER A 70 -7.61 -0.72 12.34
C SER A 70 -7.68 -0.96 10.84
N LEU A 71 -7.17 -0.01 10.03
CA LEU A 71 -6.97 -0.21 8.59
C LEU A 71 -6.11 -1.44 8.28
N ARG A 72 -5.12 -1.76 9.14
CA ARG A 72 -4.33 -2.99 8.98
C ARG A 72 -5.21 -4.24 9.09
N GLN A 73 -6.08 -4.31 10.09
CA GLN A 73 -6.99 -5.45 10.24
C GLN A 73 -8.00 -5.53 9.09
N PHE A 74 -8.43 -4.38 8.56
CA PHE A 74 -9.26 -4.34 7.35
C PHE A 74 -8.52 -4.93 6.15
N PHE A 75 -7.29 -4.47 5.87
CA PHE A 75 -6.50 -4.98 4.75
C PHE A 75 -5.98 -6.42 4.95
N ASP A 76 -5.76 -6.86 6.19
CA ASP A 76 -5.49 -8.28 6.46
C ASP A 76 -6.70 -9.14 6.10
N ASN A 77 -7.91 -8.72 6.50
CA ASN A 77 -9.14 -9.41 6.17
C ASN A 77 -9.42 -9.37 4.65
N TRP A 78 -9.44 -8.17 4.06
CA TRP A 78 -9.67 -7.97 2.63
C TRP A 78 -8.60 -8.70 1.80
N GLY A 79 -7.33 -8.56 2.14
CA GLY A 79 -6.23 -9.21 1.43
C GLY A 79 -6.38 -10.73 1.40
N SER A 80 -6.72 -11.34 2.54
CA SER A 80 -6.93 -12.80 2.62
C SER A 80 -8.08 -13.31 1.73
N GLN A 81 -9.10 -12.48 1.50
CA GLN A 81 -10.22 -12.78 0.62
C GLN A 81 -9.89 -12.54 -0.86
N ASN A 82 -8.77 -11.86 -1.14
CA ASN A 82 -8.35 -11.39 -2.45
C ASN A 82 -6.94 -11.88 -2.83
N TYR A 83 -6.58 -13.07 -2.34
CA TYR A 83 -5.34 -13.78 -2.66
C TYR A 83 -4.05 -13.08 -2.18
N PHE A 84 -4.15 -11.94 -1.51
CA PHE A 84 -3.02 -11.26 -0.89
C PHE A 84 -2.71 -11.79 0.51
N ASN A 85 -1.50 -11.53 0.99
CA ASN A 85 -0.98 -11.99 2.28
C ASN A 85 -1.10 -13.52 2.45
N ASN A 86 -1.07 -14.27 1.34
CA ASN A 86 -1.09 -15.72 1.34
C ASN A 86 0.22 -16.26 0.72
N PRO A 87 1.35 -16.04 1.39
CA PRO A 87 2.68 -16.38 0.89
C PRO A 87 2.79 -17.88 0.63
N THR A 88 3.52 -18.24 -0.43
CA THR A 88 3.97 -19.62 -0.62
C THR A 88 5.42 -19.70 -0.13
N PRO A 89 5.80 -20.66 0.72
CA PRO A 89 7.16 -20.76 1.22
C PRO A 89 8.18 -20.78 0.08
N LEU A 90 9.10 -19.81 0.07
CA LEU A 90 10.21 -19.77 -0.89
C LEU A 90 11.39 -20.62 -0.41
N ASN A 91 12.13 -21.15 -1.38
CA ASN A 91 13.41 -21.80 -1.16
C ASN A 91 14.52 -20.73 -1.06
N SER A 92 15.07 -20.61 0.14
CA SER A 92 16.25 -19.83 0.55
C SER A 92 16.08 -18.32 0.72
N THR A 93 16.40 -17.86 1.94
CA THR A 93 16.58 -16.47 2.34
C THR A 93 18.05 -16.19 2.70
N GLU A 94 19.01 -16.87 2.07
CA GLU A 94 20.43 -16.87 2.48
C GLU A 94 21.07 -15.48 2.69
N GLU A 95 20.59 -14.46 1.98
CA GLU A 95 21.08 -13.08 2.14
C GLU A 95 20.34 -12.24 3.21
N PHE A 96 19.25 -12.75 3.77
CA PHE A 96 18.40 -12.03 4.72
C PHE A 96 18.47 -12.64 6.13
N LYS A 97 18.42 -11.75 7.12
CA LYS A 97 18.25 -12.15 8.51
C LYS A 97 16.76 -12.30 8.79
N THR A 98 16.38 -13.42 9.39
CA THR A 98 14.99 -13.66 9.82
C THR A 98 14.89 -13.75 11.33
N SER A 99 13.68 -13.58 11.87
CA SER A 99 13.40 -13.98 13.25
C SER A 99 13.62 -15.49 13.46
N THR A 100 13.83 -15.92 14.70
CA THR A 100 13.93 -17.35 15.05
C THR A 100 12.66 -18.10 14.63
N ASN A 101 12.81 -19.29 14.04
CA ASN A 101 11.70 -20.13 13.56
C ASN A 101 10.75 -19.40 12.60
N PHE A 102 11.29 -18.53 11.74
CA PHE A 102 10.50 -17.72 10.83
C PHE A 102 9.63 -18.58 9.90
N GLN A 103 8.37 -18.20 9.83
CA GLN A 103 7.42 -18.63 8.81
C GLN A 103 6.78 -17.38 8.24
N TYR A 104 6.55 -17.36 6.93
CA TYR A 104 5.88 -16.26 6.26
C TYR A 104 4.48 -16.02 6.83
N PRO A 105 4.22 -14.89 7.52
CA PRO A 105 2.94 -14.67 8.19
C PRO A 105 1.85 -14.30 7.19
N LYS A 106 0.58 -14.59 7.53
CA LYS A 106 -0.58 -14.29 6.66
C LYS A 106 -1.21 -12.91 6.92
N HIS A 107 -0.37 -11.92 7.23
CA HIS A 107 -0.79 -10.56 7.55
C HIS A 107 0.11 -9.55 6.84
N THR A 108 -0.35 -8.30 6.79
CA THR A 108 0.33 -7.22 6.09
C THR A 108 1.59 -6.80 6.87
N PRO A 109 2.79 -6.85 6.27
CA PRO A 109 4.02 -6.34 6.88
C PRO A 109 4.01 -4.81 7.01
N ILE A 110 4.86 -4.35 7.92
CA ILE A 110 5.27 -2.95 8.03
C ILE A 110 6.67 -2.83 7.45
N LEU A 111 6.85 -1.89 6.53
CA LEU A 111 8.14 -1.58 5.95
C LEU A 111 8.91 -0.65 6.88
N TYR A 112 10.20 -0.91 7.07
CA TYR A 112 11.12 0.05 7.66
C TYR A 112 12.36 0.19 6.80
N GLY A 113 12.82 1.43 6.65
CA GLY A 113 13.88 1.76 5.70
C GLY A 113 13.48 1.54 4.24
N GLU A 114 14.36 1.95 3.34
CA GLU A 114 14.25 1.68 1.91
C GLU A 114 14.63 0.21 1.64
N LEU A 115 13.70 -0.57 1.11
CA LEU A 115 13.95 -2.01 0.87
C LEU A 115 14.95 -2.19 -0.27
N THR A 116 15.79 -3.22 -0.17
CA THR A 116 16.56 -3.67 -1.34
C THR A 116 15.62 -4.22 -2.41
N ALA A 117 16.03 -4.14 -3.68
CA ALA A 117 15.27 -4.70 -4.80
C ALA A 117 14.94 -6.19 -4.60
N ASN A 118 15.83 -6.98 -3.97
CA ASN A 118 15.56 -8.39 -3.70
C ASN A 118 14.48 -8.56 -2.61
N LEU A 119 14.55 -7.81 -1.51
CA LEU A 119 13.54 -7.86 -0.45
C LEU A 119 12.17 -7.36 -0.96
N PHE A 120 12.18 -6.33 -1.81
CA PHE A 120 10.97 -5.81 -2.42
C PHE A 120 10.35 -6.79 -3.42
N ASN A 121 11.10 -7.22 -4.44
CA ASN A 121 10.55 -8.03 -5.51
C ASN A 121 10.29 -9.48 -5.08
N ASN A 122 11.26 -10.11 -4.41
CA ASN A 122 11.20 -11.55 -4.13
C ASN A 122 10.55 -11.89 -2.79
N VAL A 123 10.58 -10.99 -1.81
CA VAL A 123 9.96 -11.24 -0.51
C VAL A 123 8.58 -10.59 -0.41
N LEU A 124 8.43 -9.31 -0.78
CA LEU A 124 7.14 -8.62 -0.71
C LEU A 124 6.22 -8.98 -1.90
N LEU A 125 6.57 -8.54 -3.12
CA LEU A 125 5.66 -8.60 -4.27
C LEU A 125 5.42 -10.03 -4.78
N LYS A 126 6.47 -10.84 -4.95
CA LYS A 126 6.36 -12.24 -5.42
C LYS A 126 5.52 -13.12 -4.48
N ASN A 127 5.50 -12.81 -3.18
CA ASN A 127 4.65 -13.51 -2.21
C ASN A 127 3.24 -12.92 -2.09
N GLY A 128 2.90 -11.91 -2.90
CA GLY A 128 1.58 -11.30 -2.90
C GLY A 128 1.26 -10.59 -1.58
N TYR A 129 2.25 -9.97 -0.93
CA TYR A 129 1.99 -9.18 0.26
C TYR A 129 1.45 -7.80 -0.09
N LEU A 130 0.46 -7.35 0.68
CA LEU A 130 0.17 -5.91 0.83
C LEU A 130 1.29 -5.25 1.66
N SER A 131 1.29 -3.94 1.77
CA SER A 131 2.31 -3.22 2.55
C SER A 131 1.73 -2.04 3.33
N ALA A 132 2.29 -1.84 4.52
CA ALA A 132 2.22 -0.55 5.20
C ALA A 132 3.49 0.25 4.90
N ASP A 133 3.36 1.28 4.07
CA ASP A 133 4.41 2.09 3.42
C ASP A 133 4.96 3.16 4.37
N VAL A 134 5.29 2.75 5.60
CA VAL A 134 5.74 3.70 6.62
C VAL A 134 7.04 4.40 6.20
N GLY A 135 7.85 3.78 5.34
CA GLY A 135 9.13 4.27 4.82
C GLY A 135 9.10 5.47 3.89
N ALA A 136 7.96 5.77 3.25
CA ALA A 136 7.89 6.79 2.20
C ALA A 136 7.47 8.19 2.71
N GLY A 137 7.38 8.37 4.03
CA GLY A 137 7.04 9.64 4.66
C GLY A 137 5.52 9.93 4.72
N PRO A 138 5.13 11.07 5.32
CA PRO A 138 3.72 11.36 5.63
C PRO A 138 2.91 11.67 4.37
N LYS A 139 3.53 12.31 3.36
CA LYS A 139 2.90 12.67 2.08
C LYS A 139 2.47 11.44 1.27
N HIS A 140 3.31 10.42 1.23
CA HIS A 140 3.00 9.15 0.60
C HIS A 140 1.90 8.41 1.37
N GLY A 141 1.82 8.62 2.68
CA GLY A 141 0.83 7.98 3.54
C GLY A 141 1.19 6.52 3.83
N LYS A 142 0.55 5.94 4.84
CA LYS A 142 0.90 4.58 5.28
C LYS A 142 0.40 3.46 4.35
N TRP A 143 -0.58 3.74 3.51
CA TRP A 143 -1.36 2.69 2.83
C TRP A 143 -1.56 2.94 1.34
N ALA A 144 -0.85 3.90 0.74
CA ALA A 144 -1.17 4.34 -0.61
C ALA A 144 -1.06 3.20 -1.64
N HIS A 145 0.00 2.40 -1.61
CA HIS A 145 0.12 1.27 -2.54
C HIS A 145 -0.93 0.20 -2.27
N THR A 146 -1.17 -0.13 -1.01
CA THR A 146 -2.26 -1.07 -0.66
C THR A 146 -3.63 -0.57 -1.14
N ILE A 147 -3.87 0.75 -1.11
CA ILE A 147 -5.08 1.36 -1.63
C ILE A 147 -5.11 1.28 -3.16
N GLN A 148 -4.02 1.57 -3.88
CA GLN A 148 -3.96 1.39 -5.33
C GLN A 148 -4.31 -0.05 -5.73
N LEU A 149 -3.77 -1.05 -5.03
CA LEU A 149 -4.09 -2.46 -5.25
C LEU A 149 -5.56 -2.79 -4.94
N PHE A 150 -6.14 -2.18 -3.90
CA PHE A 150 -7.57 -2.28 -3.59
C PHE A 150 -8.41 -1.75 -4.76
N LEU A 151 -8.07 -0.57 -5.29
CA LEU A 151 -8.85 0.09 -6.35
C LEU A 151 -8.95 -0.79 -7.60
N ILE A 152 -7.81 -1.32 -8.07
CA ILE A 152 -7.81 -2.13 -9.30
C ILE A 152 -8.46 -3.50 -9.08
N GLU A 153 -8.31 -4.11 -7.90
CA GLU A 153 -8.95 -5.40 -7.61
C GLU A 153 -10.47 -5.28 -7.49
N GLU A 154 -10.96 -4.21 -6.86
CA GLU A 154 -12.40 -3.95 -6.78
C GLU A 154 -12.98 -3.58 -8.16
N ALA A 155 -12.30 -2.76 -8.96
CA ALA A 155 -12.71 -2.45 -10.33
C ALA A 155 -12.71 -3.69 -11.23
N ARG A 156 -11.77 -4.63 -11.01
CA ARG A 156 -11.71 -5.92 -11.72
C ARG A 156 -12.93 -6.78 -11.41
N LYS A 157 -13.29 -6.92 -10.14
CA LYS A 157 -14.48 -7.69 -9.73
C LYS A 157 -15.78 -7.12 -10.28
N GLU A 158 -15.86 -5.80 -10.43
CA GLU A 158 -17.01 -5.11 -11.01
C GLU A 158 -17.06 -5.18 -12.55
N GLY A 159 -16.01 -5.71 -13.18
CA GLY A 159 -15.90 -5.79 -14.64
C GLY A 159 -15.58 -4.46 -15.32
N VAL A 160 -15.28 -3.42 -14.53
CA VAL A 160 -14.84 -2.10 -14.99
C VAL A 160 -13.42 -2.17 -15.53
N LEU A 161 -12.52 -2.83 -14.80
CA LEU A 161 -11.16 -3.13 -15.23
C LEU A 161 -11.09 -4.57 -15.75
N LYS A 162 -10.73 -4.75 -17.01
CA LYS A 162 -10.60 -6.08 -17.61
C LYS A 162 -9.12 -6.44 -17.71
N LEU A 163 -8.74 -7.48 -16.99
CA LEU A 163 -7.39 -8.05 -17.04
C LEU A 163 -7.46 -9.47 -17.61
N HIS A 164 -6.43 -9.84 -18.37
CA HIS A 164 -6.11 -11.20 -18.76
C HIS A 164 -5.63 -12.00 -17.55
N THR A 165 -4.91 -11.37 -16.63
CA THR A 165 -4.52 -12.00 -15.37
C THR A 165 -5.74 -12.19 -14.45
N PRO A 166 -5.96 -13.36 -13.84
CA PRO A 166 -7.21 -13.64 -13.12
C PRO A 166 -7.44 -12.78 -11.88
N THR A 167 -6.37 -12.34 -11.21
CA THR A 167 -6.43 -11.54 -9.98
C THR A 167 -5.35 -10.48 -10.00
N THR A 168 -5.58 -9.37 -9.29
CA THR A 168 -4.56 -8.34 -9.11
C THR A 168 -3.31 -8.89 -8.43
N CYS A 169 -3.46 -9.77 -7.43
CA CYS A 169 -2.33 -10.38 -6.75
C CYS A 169 -1.41 -11.13 -7.73
N GLN A 170 -1.98 -11.94 -8.62
CA GLN A 170 -1.20 -12.65 -9.65
C GLN A 170 -0.53 -11.68 -10.64
N PHE A 171 -1.18 -10.56 -10.98
CA PHE A 171 -0.59 -9.54 -11.83
C PHE A 171 0.66 -8.94 -11.16
N ILE A 172 0.56 -8.57 -9.88
CA ILE A 172 1.68 -8.04 -9.09
C ILE A 172 2.81 -9.07 -8.99
N GLN A 173 2.49 -10.34 -8.73
CA GLN A 173 3.47 -11.41 -8.70
C GLN A 173 4.19 -11.56 -10.04
N LEU A 174 3.47 -11.46 -11.16
CA LEU A 174 4.03 -11.54 -12.50
C LEU A 174 4.99 -10.38 -12.78
N ILE A 175 4.55 -9.13 -12.57
CA ILE A 175 5.38 -7.95 -12.87
C ILE A 175 6.60 -7.85 -11.94
N SER A 176 6.54 -8.39 -10.72
CA SER A 176 7.68 -8.40 -9.78
C SER A 176 8.91 -9.14 -10.31
N GLN A 177 8.72 -10.03 -11.28
CA GLN A 177 9.79 -10.83 -11.87
C GLN A 177 10.30 -10.24 -13.20
N ILE A 178 9.66 -9.17 -13.69
CA ILE A 178 10.03 -8.50 -14.92
C ILE A 178 10.99 -7.37 -14.58
N LYS A 179 12.22 -7.53 -15.04
CA LYS A 179 13.26 -6.52 -14.85
C LYS A 179 13.13 -5.49 -15.96
N GLY A 180 13.00 -4.22 -15.60
CA GLY A 180 13.12 -3.12 -16.55
C GLY A 180 14.57 -2.98 -17.04
N GLN A 181 14.78 -2.10 -18.02
CA GLN A 181 16.13 -1.76 -18.50
C GLN A 181 17.00 -1.18 -17.37
N TYR A 182 16.37 -0.52 -16.40
CA TYR A 182 16.97 -0.07 -15.15
C TYR A 182 16.03 -0.43 -13.98
N GLU A 183 16.57 -0.64 -12.78
CA GLU A 183 15.76 -0.97 -11.59
C GLU A 183 14.69 0.11 -11.29
N SER A 184 15.00 1.38 -11.55
CA SER A 184 14.09 2.53 -11.38
C SER A 184 12.93 2.57 -12.38
N PHE A 185 12.96 1.75 -13.43
CA PHE A 185 11.91 1.67 -14.46
C PHE A 185 11.27 0.28 -14.51
N SER A 186 11.14 -0.36 -13.34
CA SER A 186 10.31 -1.56 -13.26
C SER A 186 8.84 -1.22 -13.55
N LEU A 187 8.06 -2.20 -14.02
CA LEU A 187 6.62 -2.01 -14.22
C LEU A 187 5.89 -1.61 -12.92
N TRP A 188 6.41 -2.01 -11.75
CA TRP A 188 5.88 -1.53 -10.47
C TRP A 188 6.00 -0.01 -10.36
N ASN A 189 7.21 0.51 -10.61
CA ASN A 189 7.49 1.95 -10.51
C ASN A 189 6.61 2.75 -11.48
N LEU A 190 6.42 2.26 -12.71
CA LEU A 190 5.60 2.96 -13.70
C LEU A 190 4.11 2.99 -13.34
N LEU A 191 3.59 1.92 -12.70
CA LEU A 191 2.15 1.76 -12.47
C LEU A 191 1.68 2.18 -11.08
N PHE A 192 2.53 2.08 -10.06
CA PHE A 192 2.14 2.23 -8.67
C PHE A 192 3.04 3.17 -7.86
N ASP A 193 4.23 3.48 -8.34
CA ASP A 193 5.21 4.32 -7.63
C ASP A 193 5.85 5.35 -8.57
N SER A 194 5.01 5.96 -9.42
CA SER A 194 5.47 6.95 -10.39
C SER A 194 5.73 8.29 -9.71
N PHE A 195 6.55 9.12 -10.35
CA PHE A 195 6.77 10.51 -9.94
C PHE A 195 5.86 11.51 -10.66
N ASP A 196 4.91 11.03 -11.48
CA ASP A 196 3.98 11.88 -12.22
C ASP A 196 2.97 12.49 -11.24
N ASP A 197 3.15 13.76 -10.89
CA ASP A 197 2.48 14.42 -9.76
C ASP A 197 1.01 14.79 -10.01
N HIS A 198 0.48 14.49 -11.19
CA HIS A 198 -0.89 14.80 -11.58
C HIS A 198 -1.78 13.59 -11.88
N ILE A 199 -1.26 12.35 -11.82
CA ILE A 199 -2.05 11.11 -12.05
C ILE A 199 -1.96 10.12 -10.89
N PHE A 200 -2.83 9.12 -10.86
CA PHE A 200 -2.97 8.21 -9.70
C PHE A 200 -2.01 7.00 -9.71
N THR A 201 -1.12 6.90 -10.70
CA THR A 201 0.04 6.00 -10.62
C THR A 201 1.04 6.50 -9.57
N ASN A 202 1.00 7.80 -9.24
CA ASN A 202 1.73 8.37 -8.12
C ASN A 202 0.95 8.18 -6.81
N PRO A 203 1.50 7.45 -5.83
CA PRO A 203 0.83 7.13 -4.57
C PRO A 203 0.52 8.38 -3.72
N ASN A 204 1.27 9.47 -3.87
CA ASN A 204 1.01 10.72 -3.17
C ASN A 204 -0.36 11.31 -3.55
N ASN A 205 -0.82 11.09 -4.78
CA ASN A 205 -2.10 11.61 -5.25
C ASN A 205 -3.28 10.87 -4.62
N ILE A 206 -3.13 9.57 -4.35
CA ILE A 206 -4.10 8.78 -3.59
C ILE A 206 -4.22 9.28 -2.15
N THR A 207 -3.10 9.55 -1.49
CA THR A 207 -3.12 10.06 -0.12
C THR A 207 -3.68 11.48 -0.08
N THR A 208 -3.27 12.35 -1.01
CA THR A 208 -3.75 13.73 -1.11
C THR A 208 -5.27 13.79 -1.26
N ILE A 209 -5.84 13.02 -2.18
CA ILE A 209 -7.27 13.05 -2.46
C ILE A 209 -8.10 12.48 -1.31
N LEU A 210 -7.58 11.47 -0.58
CA LEU A 210 -8.26 10.91 0.59
C LEU A 210 -8.17 11.83 1.82
N ALA A 211 -7.05 12.54 1.99
CA ALA A 211 -6.85 13.47 3.10
C ALA A 211 -7.67 14.76 2.94
N HIS A 212 -7.85 15.22 1.69
CA HIS A 212 -8.56 16.44 1.32
C HIS A 212 -9.93 16.16 0.69
N TYR A 213 -10.47 14.96 0.87
CA TYR A 213 -11.72 14.59 0.22
C TYR A 213 -12.86 15.55 0.63
N HIS A 214 -13.49 16.18 -0.36
CA HIS A 214 -14.50 17.22 -0.15
C HIS A 214 -15.94 16.67 -0.01
N GLY A 215 -16.11 15.35 0.01
CA GLY A 215 -17.41 14.74 0.22
C GLY A 215 -17.96 14.93 1.62
N THR A 216 -19.28 14.81 1.71
CA THR A 216 -20.04 14.99 2.95
C THR A 216 -20.45 13.66 3.58
N ALA A 217 -20.11 12.52 2.98
CA ALA A 217 -20.52 11.23 3.50
C ALA A 217 -19.72 10.87 4.75
N GLU A 218 -20.41 10.34 5.76
CA GLU A 218 -19.83 9.97 7.06
C GLU A 218 -18.63 9.01 6.91
N ALA A 219 -18.73 8.03 6.01
CA ALA A 219 -17.69 7.04 5.76
C ALA A 219 -16.39 7.68 5.24
N GLU A 220 -16.51 8.66 4.35
CA GLU A 220 -15.39 9.38 3.74
C GLU A 220 -14.68 10.25 4.77
N ILE A 221 -15.46 11.03 5.54
CA ILE A 221 -14.97 11.84 6.67
C ILE A 221 -14.25 10.94 7.69
N PHE A 222 -14.83 9.77 7.99
CA PHE A 222 -14.24 8.81 8.91
C PHE A 222 -12.88 8.31 8.40
N LEU A 223 -12.77 7.88 7.14
CA LEU A 223 -11.51 7.43 6.56
C LEU A 223 -10.46 8.53 6.57
N ALA A 224 -10.81 9.73 6.09
CA ALA A 224 -9.92 10.90 6.08
C ALA A 224 -9.39 11.20 7.49
N SER A 225 -10.25 11.16 8.52
CA SER A 225 -9.83 11.37 9.91
C SER A 225 -8.77 10.37 10.39
N LYS A 226 -8.80 9.12 9.91
CA LYS A 226 -7.81 8.09 10.26
C LYS A 226 -6.47 8.33 9.59
N LEU A 227 -6.48 8.79 8.34
CA LEU A 227 -5.26 9.11 7.59
C LEU A 227 -4.58 10.35 8.16
N ASN A 228 -5.35 11.43 8.39
CA ASN A 228 -4.84 12.67 8.98
C ASN A 228 -4.32 12.45 10.41
N ALA A 229 -4.93 11.56 11.19
CA ALA A 229 -4.42 11.18 12.51
C ALA A 229 -3.10 10.40 12.47
N TYR A 230 -2.80 9.69 11.37
CA TYR A 230 -1.49 9.07 11.16
C TYR A 230 -0.44 10.12 10.81
N GLU A 231 -0.73 11.01 9.86
CA GLU A 231 0.16 12.11 9.47
C GLU A 231 0.57 12.96 10.67
N LYS A 232 -0.40 13.44 11.46
CA LYS A 232 -0.12 14.19 12.71
C LYS A 232 0.81 13.44 13.68
N LYS A 233 0.60 12.13 13.84
CA LYS A 233 1.45 11.30 14.72
C LYS A 233 2.84 11.08 14.15
N PHE A 234 2.95 11.01 12.83
CA PHE A 234 4.22 10.93 12.15
C PHE A 234 4.98 12.23 12.36
N ASP A 235 4.38 13.38 12.06
CA ASP A 235 5.02 14.69 12.14
C ASP A 235 5.45 15.03 13.57
N GLN A 236 4.61 14.72 14.57
CA GLN A 236 4.96 14.89 15.98
C GLN A 236 6.18 14.07 16.41
N ALA A 237 6.37 12.88 15.86
CA ALA A 237 7.51 12.03 16.19
C ALA A 237 8.75 12.38 15.36
N ALA A 238 8.56 12.70 14.08
CA ALA A 238 9.62 13.07 13.16
C ALA A 238 10.24 14.43 13.50
N SER A 239 9.48 15.37 14.08
CA SER A 239 10.00 16.65 14.55
C SER A 239 11.05 16.53 15.65
N THR A 240 11.12 15.38 16.34
CA THR A 240 12.05 15.16 17.45
C THR A 240 13.27 14.32 17.06
N LEU A 241 13.10 13.29 16.22
CA LEU A 241 14.15 12.29 15.93
C LEU A 241 14.23 11.88 14.44
N GLY A 242 13.54 12.60 13.55
CA GLY A 242 13.41 12.22 12.14
C GLY A 242 12.64 10.91 11.92
N TYR A 243 12.62 10.45 10.67
CA TYR A 243 11.95 9.21 10.29
C TYR A 243 12.53 7.98 11.02
N GLU A 244 13.86 7.89 11.07
CA GLU A 244 14.57 6.78 11.72
C GLU A 244 14.19 6.67 13.19
N GLY A 245 14.08 7.79 13.92
CA GLY A 245 13.64 7.78 15.31
C GLY A 245 12.18 7.36 15.51
N PHE A 246 11.28 7.73 14.59
CA PHE A 246 9.90 7.24 14.63
C PHE A 246 9.83 5.73 14.39
N ALA A 247 10.52 5.23 13.36
CA ALA A 247 10.56 3.80 13.05
C ALA A 247 11.18 3.00 14.21
N GLN A 248 12.26 3.53 14.80
CA GLN A 248 12.92 2.96 15.96
C GLN A 248 11.98 2.86 17.16
N THR A 249 11.34 3.97 17.53
CA THR A 249 10.47 4.04 18.71
C THR A 249 9.24 3.16 18.57
N LYS A 250 8.62 3.15 17.38
CA LYS A 250 7.31 2.54 17.17
C LYS A 250 7.36 1.06 16.77
N TYR A 251 8.40 0.65 16.04
CA TYR A 251 8.49 -0.68 15.46
C TYR A 251 9.75 -1.42 15.90
N LEU A 252 10.94 -0.84 15.73
CA LEU A 252 12.18 -1.59 15.97
C LEU A 252 12.44 -1.87 17.45
N SER A 253 11.97 -1.01 18.36
CA SER A 253 11.96 -1.26 19.82
C SER A 253 11.17 -2.51 20.23
N ARG A 254 10.27 -2.98 19.34
CA ARG A 254 9.37 -4.13 19.55
C ARG A 254 9.70 -5.28 18.60
N LEU A 255 10.92 -5.35 18.06
CA LEU A 255 11.31 -6.38 17.11
C LEU A 255 11.16 -7.81 17.67
N SER A 256 11.30 -7.97 19.00
CA SER A 256 11.05 -9.24 19.70
C SER A 256 9.59 -9.71 19.65
N GLU A 257 8.64 -8.80 19.37
CA GLU A 257 7.21 -9.12 19.17
C GLU A 257 6.86 -9.43 17.71
N ALA A 258 7.81 -9.28 16.78
CA ALA A 258 7.58 -9.39 15.35
C ALA A 258 8.24 -10.62 14.74
N SER A 259 7.56 -11.23 13.77
CA SER A 259 8.26 -12.01 12.74
C SER A 259 8.86 -11.01 11.75
N TYR A 260 10.09 -11.25 11.29
CA TYR A 260 10.73 -10.31 10.37
C TYR A 260 11.64 -10.97 9.37
N VAL A 261 11.84 -10.27 8.25
CA VAL A 261 12.91 -10.49 7.28
C VAL A 261 13.60 -9.14 7.08
N SER A 262 14.89 -9.07 7.34
CA SER A 262 15.67 -7.84 7.22
C SER A 262 16.94 -8.04 6.40
N TYR A 263 17.35 -6.97 5.72
CA TYR A 263 18.65 -6.89 5.09
C TYR A 263 19.57 -6.03 5.97
N LYS A 264 20.49 -6.69 6.67
CA LYS A 264 21.34 -6.08 7.69
C LYS A 264 20.47 -5.33 8.72
N ASP A 265 20.97 -4.22 9.27
CA ASP A 265 20.23 -3.34 10.17
C ASP A 265 19.64 -2.12 9.44
N LYS A 266 19.58 -2.14 8.09
CA LYS A 266 19.16 -0.99 7.27
C LYS A 266 17.67 -0.96 6.98
N CYS A 267 17.12 -2.10 6.57
CA CYS A 267 15.74 -2.18 6.09
C CYS A 267 15.14 -3.57 6.30
N GLY A 268 13.82 -3.65 6.28
CA GLY A 268 13.14 -4.93 6.45
C GLY A 268 11.62 -4.86 6.43
N LEU A 269 11.03 -6.05 6.51
CA LEU A 269 9.61 -6.30 6.61
C LEU A 269 9.30 -6.85 8.01
N LEU A 270 8.38 -6.19 8.72
CA LEU A 270 8.01 -6.53 10.10
C LEU A 270 6.54 -6.93 10.20
N TRP A 271 6.28 -8.14 10.66
CA TRP A 271 4.94 -8.65 10.91
C TRP A 271 4.67 -8.69 12.40
N PHE A 272 3.88 -7.73 12.88
CA PHE A 272 3.33 -7.77 14.23
C PHE A 272 2.04 -8.57 14.23
N ALA A 273 1.86 -9.47 15.20
CA ALA A 273 0.57 -10.11 15.41
C ALA A 273 -0.52 -9.05 15.69
N PRO A 274 -1.74 -9.20 15.16
CA PRO A 274 -2.85 -8.35 15.55
C PRO A 274 -3.06 -8.45 17.07
N LYS A 275 -3.05 -7.31 17.77
CA LYS A 275 -3.43 -7.28 19.18
C LYS A 275 -4.94 -7.47 19.26
N ASN A 276 -5.39 -8.71 19.47
CA ASN A 276 -6.76 -8.94 19.91
C ASN A 276 -6.91 -8.26 21.26
N LYS A 277 -7.82 -7.30 21.38
CA LYS A 277 -8.21 -6.83 22.70
C LYS A 277 -8.88 -8.02 23.38
N SER A 278 -8.19 -8.65 24.34
CA SER A 278 -8.87 -9.55 25.25
C SER A 278 -9.99 -8.76 25.91
N SER A 279 -11.19 -9.34 25.94
CA SER A 279 -12.36 -8.81 26.66
C SER A 279 -12.16 -8.75 28.19
N ASN A 280 -10.94 -8.98 28.69
CA ASN A 280 -10.57 -9.04 30.09
C ASN A 280 -9.40 -8.09 30.43
N SER A 281 -9.44 -6.84 29.98
CA SER A 281 -8.80 -5.77 30.75
C SER A 281 -9.88 -5.09 31.58
N ALA A 282 -10.08 -5.59 32.80
CA ALA A 282 -10.77 -4.86 33.84
C ALA A 282 -10.24 -3.41 33.88
N ALA A 283 -11.15 -2.48 34.13
CA ALA A 283 -10.86 -1.06 34.28
C ALA A 283 -9.70 -0.84 35.25
N SER A 284 -8.48 -0.70 34.73
CA SER A 284 -7.40 0.00 35.41
C SER A 284 -7.72 1.48 35.26
N GLN A 285 -8.22 2.05 36.35
CA GLN A 285 -8.54 3.45 36.50
C GLN A 285 -7.33 4.33 36.14
N LYS A 286 -7.59 5.30 35.26
CA LYS A 286 -7.03 6.66 35.19
C LYS A 286 -5.59 6.87 35.69
N VAL A 287 -4.74 7.33 34.76
CA VAL A 287 -4.20 8.69 34.87
C VAL A 287 -4.21 9.31 33.47
N ASP A 288 -5.30 10.03 33.15
CA ASP A 288 -5.22 11.15 32.22
C ASP A 288 -4.56 12.30 33.00
N LEU A 289 -3.35 12.69 32.60
CA LEU A 289 -2.75 13.97 32.98
C LEU A 289 -2.24 14.63 31.70
N PHE A 290 -3.14 15.30 31.00
CA PHE A 290 -2.78 16.51 30.26
C PHE A 290 -3.22 17.69 31.13
N VAL A 291 -2.25 18.23 31.86
CA VAL A 291 -2.33 19.59 32.41
C VAL A 291 -2.00 20.52 31.26
N LEU A 292 -2.97 21.36 30.90
CA LEU A 292 -2.72 22.59 30.14
C LEU A 292 -2.07 23.58 31.12
N ASP A 293 -0.86 24.03 30.81
CA ASP A 293 -0.35 25.28 31.35
C ASP A 293 -0.14 26.28 30.20
N MET A 294 -0.98 27.33 30.29
CA MET A 294 -1.02 28.64 29.64
C MET A 294 -1.02 28.74 28.10
#